data_AF-A0A1N6RJD2-F1
#
_entry.id   AF-A0A1N6RJD2-F1
#
_cell.length_a   1.000
_cell.length_b   1.000
_cell.length_c   1.000
_cell.angle_alpha   90.00
_cell.angle_beta   90.00
_cell.angle_gamma   90.00
#
_symmetry.space_group_name_H-M   'P 1'
#
loop_
_entity.id
_entity.type
_entity.pdbx_description
1 polymer ?
#
loop_
_entity_poly.entity_id
_entity_poly.type
_entity_poly.pdbx_seq_one_letter_code
_entity_poly.pdbx_strand_id
1 'polypeptide(L)'
;MRSLPTLVLVSALGLVLSGCQTANIKPEQSSNSPATAKDQANTQTAANRSGTSSNTKEQQAPEDLWELTRLHMQLPVDIDHPRVQTQLKWYQRHPTHLLRVSERAAPYYHHIITEVLKRDMPAEIALLPAVESAFDPFAYSHGRAAGPWQFIPGTARHFGLRSSWWYDGRRDILASTDAALTYLQQLNKRFDGDWLLALAAYNAGGGTVSRAIRRNKRQGKPTDYWSLDLPRETEAYVPKLLAVARLVRDAEQLGLTLSPISNEPYFAQVETGGQIDLAEVAELAGMDTDALYRLNPGFNRWATDPEGPHILLVPAEKAVSLQASLDAMPADQRVSWHRYTVKRGDTLSTIARRFHSSTDVIRQGNRIKGNMIRAGQALLVPQPTRPATEYALSETRRKQAQRQRLEQTSTDKLYHAVNQGESFWSISRRYGVSVRSLARWNQMAPGDTLREGQTLLVLGASEPVTGNIKLPDTQARSPQVKKVGYRIRKGDSLSVIASRFGVSIGDILEWNQLKADSLLRPGQPLTLYVDIAEAS
;
A
#
# COMPACT_ATOMS: atom_id res chain seq x y z
N MET A 1 -36.35 -40.21 -11.36
CA MET A 1 -37.28 -40.40 -10.22
C MET A 1 -38.04 -39.10 -10.02
N ARG A 2 -39.37 -39.23 -9.93
CA ARG A 2 -40.36 -38.15 -9.83
C ARG A 2 -40.20 -37.38 -8.51
N SER A 3 -40.44 -36.06 -8.52
CA SER A 3 -41.51 -35.40 -7.73
C SER A 3 -41.37 -33.87 -7.74
N LEU A 4 -42.33 -33.21 -8.36
CA LEU A 4 -42.77 -31.84 -8.07
C LEU A 4 -43.72 -31.85 -6.86
N PRO A 5 -44.01 -30.68 -6.25
CA PRO A 5 -45.41 -30.28 -6.17
C PRO A 5 -45.69 -28.79 -6.48
N THR A 6 -46.65 -28.59 -7.39
CA THR A 6 -47.91 -27.84 -7.30
C THR A 6 -47.99 -26.45 -6.61
N LEU A 7 -48.07 -25.42 -7.47
CA LEU A 7 -49.13 -24.38 -7.61
C LEU A 7 -50.05 -24.00 -6.43
N VAL A 8 -50.11 -22.69 -6.12
CA VAL A 8 -51.35 -21.92 -5.87
C VAL A 8 -51.20 -20.49 -6.44
N LEU A 9 -52.20 -20.05 -7.21
CA LEU A 9 -52.32 -18.76 -7.88
C LEU A 9 -53.75 -18.24 -7.67
N VAL A 10 -53.91 -17.09 -7.00
CA VAL A 10 -55.09 -16.18 -7.02
C VAL A 10 -54.55 -14.80 -6.58
N SER A 11 -54.27 -13.83 -7.46
CA SER A 11 -55.18 -12.87 -8.14
C SER A 11 -55.80 -11.78 -7.23
N ALA A 12 -55.38 -10.54 -7.52
CA ALA A 12 -56.21 -9.33 -7.69
C ALA A 12 -56.37 -8.28 -6.54
N LEU A 13 -55.92 -7.07 -6.92
CA LEU A 13 -56.54 -5.74 -6.79
C LEU A 13 -56.62 -5.03 -5.43
N GLY A 14 -56.10 -3.78 -5.43
CA GLY A 14 -56.35 -2.79 -4.38
C GLY A 14 -55.53 -1.51 -4.55
N LEU A 15 -55.76 -0.77 -5.65
CA LEU A 15 -55.30 0.62 -5.86
C LEU A 15 -56.17 1.55 -5.02
N VAL A 16 -55.58 2.41 -4.17
CA VAL A 16 -56.22 3.67 -3.75
C VAL A 16 -55.18 4.78 -3.77
N LEU A 17 -55.34 5.65 -4.76
CA LEU A 17 -54.85 7.02 -4.82
C LEU A 17 -55.63 7.88 -3.81
N SER A 18 -54.96 8.83 -3.18
CA SER A 18 -55.59 10.07 -2.71
C SER A 18 -54.58 11.20 -2.83
N GLY A 19 -54.84 12.09 -3.79
CA GLY A 19 -54.25 13.42 -3.88
C GLY A 19 -55.29 14.48 -3.56
N CYS A 20 -54.81 15.65 -3.13
CA CYS A 20 -55.40 17.01 -3.14
C CYS A 20 -54.48 17.84 -2.22
N GLN A 21 -54.14 19.11 -2.44
CA GLN A 21 -54.58 20.12 -3.40
C GLN A 21 -53.55 21.26 -3.40
N THR A 22 -53.57 22.03 -4.48
CA THR A 22 -52.78 23.23 -4.81
C THR A 22 -53.24 24.48 -4.06
N ALA A 23 -52.33 25.43 -3.81
CA ALA A 23 -52.58 26.86 -4.06
C ALA A 23 -51.28 27.68 -4.09
N ASN A 24 -51.17 28.49 -5.13
CA ASN A 24 -50.09 29.38 -5.50
C ASN A 24 -50.66 30.81 -5.54
N ILE A 25 -50.12 31.79 -4.80
CA ILE A 25 -50.39 33.22 -5.04
C ILE A 25 -49.12 34.03 -4.71
N LYS A 26 -48.76 34.92 -5.64
CA LYS A 26 -47.79 36.03 -5.58
C LYS A 26 -48.57 37.32 -5.96
N PRO A 27 -47.95 38.50 -6.11
CA PRO A 27 -47.43 39.53 -5.16
C PRO A 27 -48.38 40.75 -5.01
N GLU A 28 -48.06 41.74 -4.14
CA GLU A 28 -47.98 43.18 -4.51
C GLU A 28 -47.64 44.15 -3.36
N GLN A 29 -47.18 45.34 -3.77
CA GLN A 29 -46.59 46.47 -3.04
C GLN A 29 -47.62 47.44 -2.44
N SER A 30 -47.17 48.33 -1.53
CA SER A 30 -47.45 49.80 -1.44
C SER A 30 -47.22 50.28 0.01
N SER A 31 -46.18 51.09 0.27
CA SER A 31 -46.15 52.56 0.32
C SER A 31 -46.84 53.20 1.54
N ASN A 32 -46.05 53.85 2.43
CA ASN A 32 -46.18 55.27 2.79
C ASN A 32 -45.41 55.62 4.09
N SER A 33 -44.46 56.56 3.97
CA SER A 33 -44.11 57.57 5.01
C SER A 33 -45.19 58.69 4.97
N PRO A 34 -45.19 59.79 5.79
CA PRO A 34 -44.10 60.35 6.62
C PRO A 34 -44.54 61.07 7.94
N ALA A 35 -43.57 61.84 8.51
CA ALA A 35 -43.69 62.97 9.46
C ALA A 35 -43.55 62.59 10.96
N THR A 36 -42.84 63.28 11.86
CA THR A 36 -42.22 64.64 11.95
C THR A 36 -41.31 64.62 13.21
N ALA A 37 -40.03 65.09 13.19
CA ALA A 37 -39.49 66.36 13.74
C ALA A 37 -39.75 66.61 15.26
N LYS A 38 -38.87 67.13 16.15
CA LYS A 38 -37.69 68.03 16.14
C LYS A 38 -36.88 67.93 17.46
N ASP A 39 -35.77 68.69 17.49
CA ASP A 39 -34.94 69.26 18.59
C ASP A 39 -33.55 68.64 18.76
N GLN A 40 -32.44 69.28 18.31
CA GLN A 40 -31.75 70.51 18.80
C GLN A 40 -31.24 70.38 20.24
N ALA A 41 -30.02 70.72 20.65
CA ALA A 41 -28.76 71.14 20.02
C ALA A 41 -27.66 71.10 21.12
N ASN A 42 -26.40 70.85 20.70
CA ASN A 42 -25.13 71.39 21.20
C ASN A 42 -24.70 71.22 22.69
N THR A 43 -23.55 70.57 22.95
CA THR A 43 -22.26 71.22 23.31
C THR A 43 -21.22 70.19 23.74
N GLN A 44 -19.98 70.43 23.30
CA GLN A 44 -18.72 69.70 23.49
C GLN A 44 -18.38 69.42 24.97
N THR A 45 -17.67 68.33 25.28
CA THR A 45 -16.21 68.30 25.63
C THR A 45 -15.78 66.90 26.12
N ALA A 46 -14.55 66.50 25.77
CA ALA A 46 -13.67 65.52 26.44
C ALA A 46 -13.69 64.02 26.04
N ALA A 47 -12.71 63.71 25.19
CA ALA A 47 -11.70 62.66 25.37
C ALA A 47 -12.07 61.17 25.25
N ASN A 48 -11.75 60.65 24.05
CA ASN A 48 -10.79 59.57 23.84
C ASN A 48 -11.18 58.15 24.33
N ARG A 49 -11.67 57.32 23.41
CA ARG A 49 -11.32 55.89 23.29
C ARG A 49 -11.52 55.44 21.85
N SER A 50 -10.39 55.25 21.19
CA SER A 50 -10.24 54.68 19.86
C SER A 50 -11.06 53.40 19.71
N GLY A 51 -11.93 53.38 18.70
CA GLY A 51 -12.61 52.17 18.26
C GLY A 51 -11.60 51.20 17.65
N THR A 52 -11.38 50.09 18.34
CA THR A 52 -10.79 48.90 17.75
C THR A 52 -11.77 48.38 16.70
N SER A 53 -11.46 48.67 15.44
CA SER A 53 -12.08 47.99 14.30
C SER A 53 -11.68 46.52 14.37
N SER A 54 -12.66 45.65 14.60
CA SER A 54 -12.56 44.21 14.48
C SER A 54 -12.22 43.85 13.04
N ASN A 55 -10.93 43.63 12.78
CA ASN A 55 -10.44 43.18 11.50
C ASN A 55 -10.44 41.65 11.51
N THR A 56 -11.56 41.04 11.11
CA THR A 56 -11.63 39.60 10.84
C THR A 56 -10.92 39.36 9.51
N LYS A 57 -9.59 39.20 9.55
CA LYS A 57 -8.85 38.66 8.41
C LYS A 57 -9.29 37.20 8.25
N GLU A 58 -9.93 36.87 7.13
CA GLU A 58 -9.90 35.51 6.60
C GLU A 58 -8.43 35.11 6.52
N GLN A 59 -7.99 34.22 7.41
CA GLN A 59 -6.66 33.64 7.34
C GLN A 59 -6.59 32.82 6.06
N GLN A 60 -5.91 33.36 5.05
CA GLN A 60 -5.54 32.61 3.86
C GLN A 60 -4.84 31.32 4.28
N ALA A 61 -5.17 30.21 3.63
CA ALA A 61 -4.49 28.94 3.86
C ALA A 61 -2.98 29.12 3.64
N PRO A 62 -2.13 28.49 4.45
CA PRO A 62 -0.68 28.62 4.31
C PRO A 62 -0.23 28.14 2.93
N GLU A 63 0.78 28.80 2.37
CA GLU A 63 1.35 28.47 1.06
C GLU A 63 2.20 27.18 1.10
N ASP A 64 2.73 26.83 2.27
CA ASP A 64 3.58 25.65 2.49
C ASP A 64 2.85 24.55 3.27
N LEU A 65 2.96 23.31 2.80
CA LEU A 65 2.31 22.17 3.43
C LEU A 65 2.93 21.79 4.78
N TRP A 66 4.18 22.13 5.07
CA TRP A 66 4.72 21.91 6.42
C TRP A 66 4.06 22.84 7.42
N GLU A 67 3.80 24.09 7.03
CA GLU A 67 3.00 25.01 7.84
C GLU A 67 1.56 24.52 8.02
N LEU A 68 0.89 24.08 6.95
CA LEU A 68 -0.44 23.46 7.05
C LEU A 68 -0.44 22.29 8.04
N THR A 69 0.58 21.43 7.95
CA THR A 69 0.72 20.28 8.85
C THR A 69 0.84 20.75 10.30
N ARG A 70 1.71 21.73 10.59
CA ARG A 70 1.92 22.29 11.93
C ARG A 70 0.63 22.84 12.53
N LEU A 71 -0.18 23.56 11.75
CA LEU A 71 -1.43 24.17 12.20
C LEU A 71 -2.48 23.14 12.63
N HIS A 72 -2.46 21.93 12.06
CA HIS A 72 -3.45 20.88 12.29
C HIS A 72 -2.92 19.68 13.08
N MET A 73 -1.76 19.80 13.73
CA MET A 73 -1.24 18.78 14.64
C MET A 73 -2.11 18.64 15.89
N GLN A 74 -2.38 17.40 16.31
CA GLN A 74 -3.23 17.11 17.49
C GLN A 74 -2.66 16.01 18.40
N LEU A 75 -1.64 15.26 17.96
CA LEU A 75 -1.04 14.20 18.77
C LEU A 75 -0.14 14.81 19.87
N PRO A 76 0.09 14.09 20.98
CA PRO A 76 0.94 14.57 22.09
C PRO A 76 2.43 14.50 21.73
N VAL A 77 2.88 15.38 20.84
CA VAL A 77 4.26 15.44 20.33
C VAL A 77 5.28 15.96 21.35
N ASP A 78 4.83 16.66 22.40
CA ASP A 78 5.66 17.16 23.50
C ASP A 78 5.91 16.14 24.61
N ILE A 79 5.44 14.90 24.46
CA ILE A 79 5.62 13.89 25.49
C ILE A 79 7.09 13.62 25.76
N ASP A 80 7.52 13.83 27.00
CA ASP A 80 8.87 13.50 27.42
C ASP A 80 8.96 12.02 27.79
N HIS A 81 9.27 11.19 26.79
CA HIS A 81 9.39 9.75 26.95
C HIS A 81 10.71 9.22 26.37
N PRO A 82 11.46 8.34 27.07
CA PRO A 82 12.75 7.83 26.60
C PRO A 82 12.74 7.18 25.21
N ARG A 83 11.64 6.49 24.87
CA ARG A 83 11.45 5.91 23.53
C ARG A 83 11.36 6.98 22.43
N VAL A 84 10.74 8.14 22.69
CA VAL A 84 10.64 9.24 21.72
C VAL A 84 12.00 9.92 21.56
N GLN A 85 12.69 10.19 22.68
CA GLN A 85 14.03 10.78 22.67
C GLN A 85 15.05 9.93 21.90
N THR A 86 14.93 8.59 21.99
CA THR A 86 15.74 7.66 21.21
C THR A 86 15.54 7.85 19.70
N GLN A 87 14.30 7.99 19.24
CA GLN A 87 14.00 8.20 17.81
C GLN A 87 14.43 9.60 17.35
N LEU A 88 14.20 10.64 18.15
CA LEU A 88 14.62 12.01 17.84
C LEU A 88 16.14 12.09 17.60
N LYS A 89 16.93 11.51 18.52
CA LYS A 89 18.39 11.42 18.39
C LYS A 89 18.82 10.60 17.17
N TRP A 90 18.03 9.61 16.77
CA TRP A 90 18.32 8.85 15.55
C TRP A 90 18.15 9.76 14.33
N TYR A 91 17.03 10.45 14.17
CA TYR A 91 16.79 11.34 13.02
C TYR A 91 17.78 12.50 12.95
N GLN A 92 18.14 13.12 14.09
CA GLN A 92 19.16 14.18 14.15
C GLN A 92 20.53 13.71 13.63
N ARG A 93 20.89 12.44 13.84
CA ARG A 93 22.14 11.86 13.32
C ARG A 93 22.06 11.42 11.86
N HIS A 94 20.87 11.43 11.26
CA HIS A 94 20.63 10.99 9.88
C HIS A 94 19.91 12.09 9.06
N PRO A 95 20.47 13.30 8.91
CA PRO A 95 19.83 14.41 8.23
C PRO A 95 19.48 14.11 6.76
N THR A 96 20.30 13.28 6.08
CA THR A 96 20.03 12.82 4.71
C THR A 96 18.74 12.00 4.58
N HIS A 97 18.28 11.38 5.68
CA HIS A 97 17.00 10.68 5.70
C HIS A 97 15.84 11.67 5.61
N LEU A 98 15.89 12.80 6.35
CA LEU A 98 14.82 13.81 6.35
C LEU A 98 14.72 14.53 5.01
N LEU A 99 15.86 14.84 4.39
CA LEU A 99 15.90 15.41 3.02
C LEU A 99 15.22 14.47 2.03
N ARG A 100 15.59 13.18 2.04
CA ARG A 100 14.99 12.17 1.18
C ARG A 100 13.49 12.01 1.40
N VAL A 101 13.04 12.04 2.65
CA VAL A 101 11.61 12.00 3.00
C VAL A 101 10.88 13.19 2.38
N SER A 102 11.42 14.39 2.53
CA SER A 102 10.82 15.63 2.00
C SER A 102 10.74 15.61 0.47
N GLU A 103 11.82 15.24 -0.21
CA GLU A 103 11.87 15.10 -1.67
C GLU A 103 10.86 14.07 -2.21
N ARG A 104 10.75 12.92 -1.53
CA ARG A 104 9.82 11.85 -1.94
C ARG A 104 8.37 12.16 -1.59
N ALA A 105 8.14 12.95 -0.55
CA ALA A 105 6.80 13.38 -0.14
C ALA A 105 6.21 14.39 -1.11
N ALA A 106 7.01 15.29 -1.67
CA ALA A 106 6.57 16.41 -2.52
C ALA A 106 5.43 16.09 -3.51
N PRO A 107 5.50 15.04 -4.36
CA PRO A 107 4.43 14.75 -5.32
C PRO A 107 3.14 14.20 -4.70
N TYR A 108 3.16 13.67 -3.48
CA TYR A 108 2.02 12.95 -2.88
C TYR A 108 1.43 13.65 -1.66
N TYR A 109 2.23 14.49 -0.99
CA TYR A 109 1.92 14.99 0.34
C TYR A 109 0.66 15.84 0.36
N HIS A 110 0.47 16.70 -0.65
CA HIS A 110 -0.75 17.51 -0.81
C HIS A 110 -2.01 16.65 -0.77
N HIS A 111 -2.06 15.58 -1.58
CA HIS A 111 -3.22 14.68 -1.60
C HIS A 111 -3.42 14.00 -0.24
N ILE A 112 -2.35 13.49 0.36
CA ILE A 112 -2.42 12.77 1.64
C ILE A 112 -2.91 13.68 2.77
N ILE A 113 -2.32 14.87 2.95
CA ILE A 113 -2.73 15.79 4.02
C ILE A 113 -4.16 16.30 3.79
N THR A 114 -4.54 16.60 2.55
CA THR A 114 -5.92 17.00 2.22
C THR A 114 -6.91 15.91 2.62
N GLU A 115 -6.62 14.65 2.29
CA GLU A 115 -7.48 13.52 2.63
C GLU A 115 -7.51 13.22 4.15
N VAL A 116 -6.42 13.48 4.88
CA VAL A 116 -6.36 13.42 6.35
C VAL A 116 -7.26 14.49 6.97
N LEU A 117 -7.09 15.76 6.56
CA LEU A 117 -7.85 16.88 7.12
C LEU A 117 -9.35 16.76 6.80
N LYS A 118 -9.70 16.32 5.58
CA LYS A 118 -11.09 16.05 5.17
C LYS A 118 -11.78 14.98 6.04
N ARG A 119 -11.01 14.12 6.69
CA ARG A 119 -11.49 13.04 7.58
C ARG A 119 -11.44 13.43 9.07
N ASP A 120 -11.15 14.69 9.39
CA ASP A 120 -10.98 15.21 10.75
C ASP A 120 -9.93 14.41 11.56
N MET A 121 -8.89 13.93 10.88
CA MET A 121 -7.81 13.15 11.48
C MET A 121 -6.62 14.06 11.83
N PRO A 122 -5.84 13.76 12.89
CA PRO A 122 -4.63 14.51 13.22
C PRO A 122 -3.66 14.60 12.03
N ALA A 123 -3.13 15.79 11.74
CA ALA A 123 -2.26 16.02 10.59
C ALA A 123 -1.00 15.13 10.60
N GLU A 124 -0.53 14.71 11.78
CA GLU A 124 0.60 13.79 11.92
C GLU A 124 0.36 12.45 11.24
N ILE A 125 -0.89 12.04 11.00
CA ILE A 125 -1.19 10.82 10.26
C ILE A 125 -0.71 10.92 8.81
N ALA A 126 -0.67 12.12 8.22
CA ALA A 126 -0.11 12.34 6.89
C ALA A 126 1.41 12.04 6.85
N LEU A 127 2.09 12.03 8.00
CA LEU A 127 3.52 11.72 8.12
C LEU A 127 3.80 10.22 8.26
N LEU A 128 2.78 9.37 8.38
CA LEU A 128 2.97 7.92 8.49
C LEU A 128 3.80 7.30 7.35
N PRO A 129 3.60 7.67 6.06
CA PRO A 129 4.46 7.18 5.00
C PRO A 129 5.95 7.50 5.18
N ALA A 130 6.31 8.55 5.94
CA ALA A 130 7.71 8.83 6.30
C ALA A 130 8.31 7.73 7.19
N VAL A 131 7.50 7.18 8.12
CA VAL A 131 7.89 6.12 9.04
C VAL A 131 7.84 4.74 8.35
N GLU A 132 6.86 4.54 7.47
CA GLU A 132 6.61 3.27 6.81
C GLU A 132 7.57 2.97 5.66
N SER A 133 7.73 3.92 4.73
CA SER A 133 8.52 3.70 3.51
C SER A 133 9.47 4.85 3.17
N ALA A 134 9.53 5.88 4.00
CA ALA A 134 10.13 7.17 3.64
C ALA A 134 9.52 7.74 2.34
N PHE A 135 8.18 7.66 2.22
CA PHE A 135 7.41 8.03 1.02
C PHE A 135 7.85 7.33 -0.28
N ASP A 136 8.51 6.18 -0.19
CA ASP A 136 8.84 5.38 -1.37
C ASP A 136 7.60 4.63 -1.86
N PRO A 137 7.08 4.96 -3.07
CA PRO A 137 5.89 4.31 -3.59
C PRO A 137 6.14 2.88 -4.07
N PHE A 138 7.40 2.51 -4.32
CA PHE A 138 7.79 1.18 -4.78
C PHE A 138 8.28 0.27 -3.65
N ALA A 139 8.29 0.77 -2.40
CA ALA A 139 8.76 0.04 -1.24
C ALA A 139 8.12 -1.35 -1.14
N TYR A 140 8.94 -2.33 -0.76
CA TYR A 140 8.53 -3.70 -0.51
C TYR A 140 9.30 -4.25 0.69
N SER A 141 8.58 -4.70 1.72
CA SER A 141 9.19 -5.22 2.94
C SER A 141 9.31 -6.74 2.96
N HIS A 142 10.15 -7.23 3.86
CA HIS A 142 10.27 -8.67 4.15
C HIS A 142 8.94 -9.29 4.62
N GLY A 143 8.06 -8.51 5.24
CA GLY A 143 6.71 -8.90 5.64
C GLY A 143 5.68 -8.88 4.50
N ARG A 144 6.12 -8.72 3.24
CA ARG A 144 5.28 -8.55 2.04
C ARG A 144 4.50 -7.23 2.01
N ALA A 145 4.83 -6.29 2.88
CA ALA A 145 4.21 -4.97 2.86
C ALA A 145 4.65 -4.21 1.59
N ALA A 146 3.76 -3.42 0.99
CA ALA A 146 4.07 -2.70 -0.23
C ALA A 146 3.53 -1.26 -0.23
N GLY A 147 4.20 -0.39 -0.96
CA GLY A 147 3.77 0.99 -1.23
C GLY A 147 4.04 1.97 -0.09
N PRO A 148 3.55 3.21 -0.20
CA PRO A 148 3.85 4.27 0.77
C PRO A 148 3.32 3.95 2.17
N TRP A 149 2.16 3.27 2.23
CA TRP A 149 1.48 2.90 3.48
C TRP A 149 1.85 1.50 4.01
N GLN A 150 2.75 0.78 3.32
CA GLN A 150 3.21 -0.56 3.72
C GLN A 150 2.07 -1.55 4.02
N PHE A 151 1.14 -1.70 3.08
CA PHE A 151 0.06 -2.67 3.23
C PHE A 151 0.53 -4.12 3.04
N ILE A 152 0.25 -4.99 4.01
CA ILE A 152 0.40 -6.44 3.84
C ILE A 152 -0.75 -7.02 3.00
N PRO A 153 -0.57 -8.14 2.26
CA PRO A 153 -1.57 -8.64 1.31
C PRO A 153 -2.94 -8.96 1.91
N GLY A 154 -2.99 -9.46 3.15
CA GLY A 154 -4.25 -9.81 3.82
C GLY A 154 -5.09 -8.58 4.12
N THR A 155 -4.48 -7.56 4.73
CA THR A 155 -5.12 -6.28 5.04
C THR A 155 -5.50 -5.53 3.77
N ALA A 156 -4.62 -5.50 2.77
CA ALA A 156 -4.88 -4.88 1.47
C ALA A 156 -6.19 -5.40 0.84
N ARG A 157 -6.35 -6.74 0.76
CA ARG A 157 -7.58 -7.34 0.24
C ARG A 157 -8.81 -7.00 1.07
N HIS A 158 -8.68 -6.93 2.39
CA HIS A 158 -9.78 -6.57 3.28
C HIS A 158 -10.30 -5.15 3.01
N PHE A 159 -9.40 -4.22 2.68
CA PHE A 159 -9.72 -2.84 2.31
C PHE A 159 -9.87 -2.62 0.80
N GLY A 160 -10.13 -3.68 0.03
CA GLY A 160 -10.47 -3.56 -1.40
C GLY A 160 -9.29 -3.27 -2.34
N LEU A 161 -8.06 -3.29 -1.86
CA LEU A 161 -6.88 -3.08 -2.71
C LEU A 161 -6.66 -4.32 -3.59
N ARG A 162 -6.93 -4.14 -4.89
CA ARG A 162 -6.76 -5.17 -5.92
C ARG A 162 -5.29 -5.41 -6.22
N SER A 163 -4.95 -6.64 -6.55
CA SER A 163 -3.62 -7.02 -7.05
C SER A 163 -3.77 -8.03 -8.19
N SER A 164 -3.09 -7.74 -9.30
CA SER A 164 -3.07 -8.52 -10.52
C SER A 164 -1.64 -8.53 -11.10
N TRP A 165 -1.45 -9.13 -12.27
CA TRP A 165 -0.17 -9.05 -12.98
C TRP A 165 0.18 -7.63 -13.45
N TRP A 166 -0.85 -6.82 -13.73
CA TRP A 166 -0.75 -5.45 -14.23
C TRP A 166 -0.70 -4.42 -13.10
N TYR A 167 -1.38 -4.67 -11.99
CA TYR A 167 -1.67 -3.65 -10.99
C TYR A 167 -1.48 -4.15 -9.55
N ASP A 168 -0.99 -3.30 -8.65
CA ASP A 168 -0.92 -3.53 -7.21
C ASP A 168 -1.41 -2.28 -6.46
N GLY A 169 -2.68 -2.30 -6.04
CA GLY A 169 -3.34 -1.18 -5.38
C GLY A 169 -2.74 -0.79 -4.04
N ARG A 170 -1.81 -1.58 -3.49
CA ARG A 170 -1.02 -1.19 -2.30
C ARG A 170 -0.02 -0.09 -2.60
N ARG A 171 0.41 0.03 -3.86
CA ARG A 171 1.30 1.09 -4.32
C ARG A 171 0.55 2.29 -4.85
N ASP A 172 -0.64 2.09 -5.41
CA ASP A 172 -1.50 3.16 -5.94
C ASP A 172 -1.75 4.24 -4.89
N ILE A 173 -1.39 5.48 -5.19
CA ILE A 173 -1.38 6.58 -4.22
C ILE A 173 -2.79 6.88 -3.72
N LEU A 174 -3.80 6.91 -4.59
CA LEU A 174 -5.17 7.24 -4.21
C LEU A 174 -5.78 6.09 -3.41
N ALA A 175 -5.75 4.87 -3.97
CA ALA A 175 -6.40 3.72 -3.38
C ALA A 175 -5.75 3.34 -2.05
N SER A 176 -4.42 3.34 -1.97
CA SER A 176 -3.72 3.00 -0.72
C SER A 176 -3.90 4.07 0.36
N THR A 177 -3.99 5.35 0.00
CA THR A 177 -4.28 6.43 0.97
C THR A 177 -5.69 6.29 1.54
N ASP A 178 -6.70 6.14 0.68
CA ASP A 178 -8.07 5.94 1.15
C ASP A 178 -8.21 4.69 2.05
N ALA A 179 -7.60 3.58 1.65
CA ALA A 179 -7.59 2.36 2.45
C ALA A 179 -6.88 2.53 3.80
N ALA A 180 -5.73 3.22 3.83
CA ALA A 180 -4.97 3.45 5.06
C ALA A 180 -5.75 4.31 6.05
N LEU A 181 -6.30 5.42 5.58
CA LEU A 181 -7.07 6.33 6.42
C LEU A 181 -8.35 5.68 6.93
N THR A 182 -9.06 4.93 6.07
CA THR A 182 -10.21 4.13 6.48
C THR A 182 -9.84 3.11 7.56
N TYR A 183 -8.72 2.40 7.40
CA TYR A 183 -8.26 1.46 8.42
C TYR A 183 -7.93 2.15 9.75
N LEU A 184 -7.22 3.28 9.69
CA LEU A 184 -6.86 4.06 10.88
C LEU A 184 -8.10 4.62 11.61
N GLN A 185 -9.12 5.10 10.90
CA GLN A 185 -10.39 5.50 11.50
C GLN A 185 -11.09 4.33 12.21
N GLN A 186 -11.12 3.14 11.59
CA GLN A 186 -11.68 1.94 12.23
C GLN A 186 -10.91 1.55 13.49
N LEU A 187 -9.58 1.67 13.48
CA LEU A 187 -8.74 1.41 14.64
C LEU A 187 -8.96 2.46 15.73
N ASN A 188 -9.02 3.74 15.39
CA ASN A 188 -9.29 4.81 16.35
C ASN A 188 -10.63 4.60 17.05
N LYS A 189 -11.70 4.30 16.29
CA LYS A 189 -13.01 3.94 16.84
C LYS A 189 -12.93 2.71 17.76
N ARG A 190 -12.13 1.71 17.40
CA ARG A 190 -11.96 0.48 18.21
C ARG A 190 -11.26 0.73 19.54
N PHE A 191 -10.43 1.76 19.65
CA PHE A 191 -9.70 2.13 20.87
C PHE A 191 -10.24 3.43 21.47
N ASP A 192 -11.55 3.68 21.32
CA ASP A 192 -12.27 4.75 22.00
C ASP A 192 -11.66 6.15 21.78
N GLY A 193 -11.14 6.40 20.57
CA GLY A 193 -10.52 7.68 20.21
C GLY A 193 -9.02 7.77 20.50
N ASP A 194 -8.40 6.76 21.12
CA ASP A 194 -6.96 6.76 21.41
C ASP A 194 -6.14 6.49 20.15
N TRP A 195 -5.57 7.57 19.60
CA TRP A 195 -4.70 7.50 18.42
C TRP A 195 -3.40 6.74 18.66
N LEU A 196 -2.80 6.76 19.85
CA LEU A 196 -1.55 6.04 20.10
C LEU A 196 -1.79 4.52 20.05
N LEU A 197 -2.91 4.06 20.62
CA LEU A 197 -3.33 2.66 20.52
C LEU A 197 -3.73 2.28 19.08
N ALA A 198 -4.40 3.18 18.36
CA ALA A 198 -4.75 2.97 16.94
C ALA A 198 -3.49 2.80 16.07
N LEU A 199 -2.50 3.67 16.23
CA LEU A 199 -1.22 3.60 15.51
C LEU A 199 -0.44 2.33 15.87
N ALA A 200 -0.38 1.96 17.15
CA ALA A 200 0.22 0.69 17.56
C ALA A 200 -0.51 -0.51 16.92
N ALA A 201 -1.84 -0.44 16.80
CA ALA A 201 -2.64 -1.48 16.18
C ALA A 201 -2.54 -1.52 14.65
N TYR A 202 -2.22 -0.39 14.01
CA TYR A 202 -1.93 -0.36 12.58
C TYR A 202 -0.70 -1.22 12.28
N ASN A 203 0.37 -1.07 13.07
CA ASN A 203 1.60 -1.84 12.95
C ASN A 203 1.47 -3.32 13.42
N ALA A 204 0.95 -3.57 14.63
CA ALA A 204 0.91 -4.92 15.22
C ALA A 204 -0.36 -5.74 14.94
N GLY A 205 -1.36 -5.10 14.32
CA GLY A 205 -2.73 -5.58 14.22
C GLY A 205 -3.54 -5.34 15.51
N GLY A 206 -4.80 -4.90 15.35
CA GLY A 206 -5.68 -4.57 16.48
C GLY A 206 -5.95 -5.74 17.45
N GLY A 207 -5.88 -6.99 16.98
CA GLY A 207 -5.98 -8.16 17.85
C GLY A 207 -4.82 -8.29 18.85
N THR A 208 -3.61 -7.84 18.47
CA THR A 208 -2.42 -7.84 19.34
C THR A 208 -2.57 -6.81 20.44
N VAL A 209 -2.90 -5.57 20.08
CA VAL A 209 -3.11 -4.48 21.04
C VAL A 209 -4.27 -4.80 21.99
N SER A 210 -5.42 -5.28 21.48
CA SER A 210 -6.54 -5.66 22.37
C SER A 210 -6.18 -6.80 23.35
N ARG A 211 -5.29 -7.73 22.98
CA ARG A 211 -4.80 -8.78 23.90
C ARG A 211 -3.92 -8.17 24.99
N ALA A 212 -3.01 -7.26 24.63
CA ALA A 212 -2.16 -6.56 25.59
C ALA A 212 -3.00 -5.74 26.59
N ILE A 213 -3.99 -5.00 26.12
CA ILE A 213 -4.94 -4.25 26.97
C ILE A 213 -5.65 -5.19 27.94
N ARG A 214 -6.23 -6.30 27.46
CA ARG A 214 -6.93 -7.25 28.35
C ARG A 214 -6.01 -7.85 29.41
N ARG A 215 -4.74 -8.12 29.06
CA ARG A 215 -3.75 -8.63 30.00
C ARG A 215 -3.45 -7.59 31.09
N ASN A 216 -3.25 -6.32 30.74
CA ASN A 216 -3.03 -5.26 31.73
C ASN A 216 -4.26 -5.03 32.60
N LYS A 217 -5.48 -5.00 32.03
CA LYS A 217 -6.74 -4.88 32.80
C LYS A 217 -6.87 -5.98 33.86
N ARG A 218 -6.56 -7.23 33.51
CA ARG A 218 -6.59 -8.37 34.47
C ARG A 218 -5.57 -8.23 35.60
N GLN A 219 -4.50 -7.47 35.38
CA GLN A 219 -3.44 -7.24 36.35
C GLN A 219 -3.62 -5.89 37.10
N GLY A 220 -4.72 -5.16 36.86
CA GLY A 220 -4.93 -3.83 37.43
C GLY A 220 -3.90 -2.78 36.97
N LYS A 221 -3.25 -3.00 35.83
CA LYS A 221 -2.23 -2.10 35.26
C LYS A 221 -2.86 -1.10 34.28
N PRO A 222 -2.23 0.07 34.06
CA PRO A 222 -2.65 1.02 33.03
C PRO A 222 -2.68 0.38 31.63
N THR A 223 -3.57 0.88 30.78
CA THR A 223 -3.82 0.31 29.44
C THR A 223 -3.48 1.24 28.30
N ASP A 224 -2.87 2.39 28.60
CA ASP A 224 -2.34 3.31 27.61
C ASP A 224 -1.15 2.68 26.88
N TYR A 225 -0.85 3.20 25.69
CA TYR A 225 0.21 2.68 24.82
C TYR A 225 1.59 2.52 25.51
N TRP A 226 1.94 3.41 26.43
CA TRP A 226 3.26 3.39 27.09
C TRP A 226 3.38 2.26 28.11
N SER A 227 2.25 1.79 28.63
CA SER A 227 2.17 0.74 29.65
C SER A 227 1.94 -0.67 29.08
N LEU A 228 1.67 -0.80 27.78
CA LEU A 228 1.40 -2.10 27.15
C LEU A 228 2.68 -2.83 26.75
N ASP A 229 2.78 -4.10 27.15
CA ASP A 229 3.76 -5.06 26.62
C ASP A 229 3.40 -5.44 25.18
N LEU A 230 4.12 -4.85 24.22
CA LEU A 230 3.90 -4.97 22.77
C LEU A 230 5.17 -5.50 22.08
N PRO A 231 5.10 -5.96 20.82
CA PRO A 231 6.31 -6.27 20.07
C PRO A 231 7.25 -5.05 20.02
N ARG A 232 8.56 -5.29 20.12
CA ARG A 232 9.59 -4.22 20.15
C ARG A 232 9.46 -3.23 19.00
N GLU A 233 9.17 -3.74 17.80
CA GLU A 233 8.93 -2.91 16.63
C GLU A 233 7.76 -1.94 16.85
N THR A 234 6.66 -2.44 17.41
CA THR A 234 5.45 -1.67 17.73
C THR A 234 5.66 -0.69 18.89
N GLU A 235 6.45 -1.06 19.89
CA GLU A 235 6.87 -0.17 20.97
C GLU A 235 7.74 1.00 20.47
N ALA A 236 8.43 0.81 19.35
CA ALA A 236 9.20 1.86 18.68
C ALA A 236 8.37 2.63 17.63
N TYR A 237 7.29 2.05 17.11
CA TYR A 237 6.53 2.59 15.99
C TYR A 237 5.90 3.95 16.24
N VAL A 238 5.09 4.09 17.29
CA VAL A 238 4.44 5.37 17.64
C VAL A 238 5.48 6.44 18.01
N PRO A 239 6.55 6.12 18.80
CA PRO A 239 7.64 7.07 19.04
C PRO A 239 8.34 7.57 17.79
N LYS A 240 8.46 6.75 16.72
CA LYS A 240 9.04 7.22 15.44
C LYS A 240 8.18 8.31 14.83
N LEU A 241 6.86 8.10 14.79
CA LEU A 241 5.93 9.10 14.27
C LEU A 241 5.98 10.40 15.08
N LEU A 242 5.90 10.31 16.42
CA LEU A 242 5.97 11.49 17.28
C LEU A 242 7.29 12.23 17.12
N ALA A 243 8.41 11.52 16.92
CA ALA A 243 9.70 12.15 16.64
C ALA A 243 9.72 12.86 15.28
N VAL A 244 9.17 12.24 14.21
CA VAL A 244 9.04 12.90 12.90
C VAL A 244 8.15 14.14 12.99
N ALA A 245 7.00 14.04 13.65
CA ALA A 245 6.10 15.18 13.85
C ALA A 245 6.79 16.32 14.61
N ARG A 246 7.55 15.99 15.66
CA ARG A 246 8.34 16.99 16.40
C ARG A 246 9.41 17.65 15.54
N LEU A 247 10.07 16.89 14.65
CA LEU A 247 11.04 17.46 13.71
C LEU A 247 10.40 18.39 12.70
N VAL A 248 9.17 18.09 12.24
CA VAL A 248 8.41 18.95 11.33
C VAL A 248 7.93 20.23 12.03
N ARG A 249 7.50 20.10 13.29
CA ARG A 249 7.03 21.22 14.10
C ARG A 249 8.14 22.16 14.55
N ASP A 250 9.24 21.58 15.03
CA ASP A 250 10.35 22.31 15.66
C ASP A 250 11.54 22.49 14.69
N ALA A 251 11.34 22.32 13.37
CA ALA A 251 12.40 22.28 12.36
C ALA A 251 13.38 23.47 12.48
N GLU A 252 12.85 24.69 12.52
CA GLU A 252 13.63 25.92 12.62
C GLU A 252 14.44 26.00 13.92
N GLN A 253 13.82 25.65 15.05
CA GLN A 253 14.47 25.66 16.37
C GLN A 253 15.60 24.63 16.46
N LEU A 254 15.47 23.52 15.73
CA LEU A 254 16.46 22.46 15.63
C LEU A 254 17.52 22.72 14.55
N GLY A 255 17.45 23.85 13.84
CA GLY A 255 18.35 24.18 12.74
C GLY A 255 18.22 23.25 11.53
N LEU A 256 17.05 22.64 11.34
CA LEU A 256 16.74 21.74 10.23
C LEU A 256 16.07 22.52 9.09
N THR A 257 16.60 22.36 7.88
CA THR A 257 15.99 22.90 6.67
C THR A 257 15.12 21.82 6.03
N LEU A 258 13.80 21.99 6.10
CA LEU A 258 12.85 21.19 5.32
C LEU A 258 12.67 21.85 3.96
N SER A 259 12.78 21.07 2.88
CA SER A 259 12.44 21.56 1.55
C SER A 259 10.95 21.91 1.53
N PRO A 260 10.55 23.15 1.20
CA PRO A 260 9.15 23.55 1.20
C PRO A 260 8.36 22.74 0.17
N ILE A 261 7.08 22.50 0.46
CA ILE A 261 6.17 21.82 -0.47
C ILE A 261 4.96 22.74 -0.66
N SER A 262 4.72 23.17 -1.91
CA SER A 262 3.58 24.03 -2.24
C SER A 262 2.26 23.39 -1.80
N ASN A 263 1.37 24.20 -1.21
CA ASN A 263 0.01 23.82 -0.88
C ASN A 263 -0.91 23.85 -2.11
N GLU A 264 -0.51 23.10 -3.14
CA GLU A 264 -1.23 22.96 -4.40
C GLU A 264 -1.21 21.50 -4.86
N PRO A 265 -2.25 21.02 -5.58
CA PRO A 265 -2.25 19.69 -6.16
C PRO A 265 -1.09 19.49 -7.14
N TYR A 266 -0.16 18.59 -6.81
CA TYR A 266 0.94 18.24 -7.72
C TYR A 266 0.44 17.50 -8.97
N PHE A 267 -0.55 16.63 -8.80
CA PHE A 267 -1.11 15.81 -9.87
C PHE A 267 -2.63 15.97 -9.97
N ALA A 268 -3.16 15.63 -11.13
CA ALA A 268 -4.58 15.43 -11.38
C ALA A 268 -4.84 14.03 -11.97
N GLN A 269 -6.08 13.57 -11.84
CA GLN A 269 -6.55 12.30 -12.39
C GLN A 269 -6.98 12.48 -13.84
N VAL A 270 -6.57 11.55 -14.70
CA VAL A 270 -6.96 11.48 -16.11
C VAL A 270 -7.51 10.08 -16.39
N GLU A 271 -8.68 10.02 -17.02
CA GLU A 271 -9.33 8.76 -17.38
C GLU A 271 -8.80 8.26 -18.72
N THR A 272 -8.22 7.06 -18.73
CA THR A 272 -7.66 6.45 -19.94
C THR A 272 -8.71 5.76 -20.79
N GLY A 273 -9.97 5.66 -20.34
CA GLY A 273 -11.09 5.01 -21.03
C GLY A 273 -10.93 3.52 -21.33
N GLY A 274 -9.82 2.90 -20.94
CA GLY A 274 -9.45 1.54 -21.29
C GLY A 274 -7.98 1.24 -21.00
N GLN A 275 -7.55 0.04 -21.39
CA GLN A 275 -6.14 -0.33 -21.34
C GLN A 275 -5.30 0.60 -22.23
N ILE A 276 -4.16 1.06 -21.74
CA ILE A 276 -3.24 1.90 -22.51
C ILE A 276 -1.78 1.64 -22.13
N ASP A 277 -0.88 1.75 -23.11
CA ASP A 277 0.57 1.74 -22.92
C ASP A 277 1.04 3.01 -22.18
N LEU A 278 1.83 2.84 -21.11
CA LEU A 278 2.30 3.95 -20.29
C LEU A 278 3.33 4.81 -21.02
N ALA A 279 4.11 4.27 -21.95
CA ALA A 279 5.02 5.09 -22.75
C ALA A 279 4.25 5.96 -23.75
N GLU A 280 3.14 5.46 -24.29
CA GLU A 280 2.24 6.25 -25.14
C GLU A 280 1.63 7.41 -24.34
N VAL A 281 1.16 7.16 -23.12
CA VAL A 281 0.64 8.23 -22.25
C VAL A 281 1.72 9.26 -21.93
N ALA A 282 2.94 8.80 -21.62
CA ALA A 282 4.05 9.70 -21.32
C ALA A 282 4.38 10.62 -22.53
N GLU A 283 4.39 10.06 -23.74
CA GLU A 283 4.57 10.82 -24.98
C GLU A 283 3.44 11.82 -25.22
N LEU A 284 2.18 11.39 -25.12
CA LEU A 284 1.01 12.28 -25.28
C LEU A 284 0.98 13.41 -24.25
N ALA A 285 1.44 13.15 -23.03
CA ALA A 285 1.56 14.15 -21.97
C ALA A 285 2.83 15.01 -22.09
N GLY A 286 3.76 14.66 -22.99
CA GLY A 286 5.07 15.30 -23.10
C GLY A 286 5.87 15.22 -21.80
N MET A 287 5.92 14.05 -21.18
CA MET A 287 6.65 13.80 -19.93
C MET A 287 7.50 12.53 -20.00
N ASP A 288 8.43 12.40 -19.06
CA ASP A 288 9.25 11.20 -18.93
C ASP A 288 8.43 10.01 -18.40
N THR A 289 8.64 8.82 -18.99
CA THR A 289 7.92 7.61 -18.62
C THR A 289 8.20 7.19 -17.17
N ASP A 290 9.42 7.40 -16.65
CA ASP A 290 9.73 7.12 -15.25
C ASP A 290 9.02 8.10 -14.31
N ALA A 291 8.86 9.37 -14.69
CA ALA A 291 8.03 10.32 -13.94
C ALA A 291 6.56 9.86 -13.88
N LEU A 292 6.02 9.34 -14.99
CA LEU A 292 4.67 8.78 -15.03
C LEU A 292 4.54 7.55 -14.13
N TYR A 293 5.51 6.62 -14.15
CA TYR A 293 5.53 5.47 -13.25
C TYR A 293 5.64 5.87 -11.78
N ARG A 294 6.42 6.91 -11.45
CA ARG A 294 6.53 7.39 -10.07
C ARG A 294 5.17 7.88 -9.55
N LEU A 295 4.43 8.62 -10.37
CA LEU A 295 3.06 9.04 -10.03
C LEU A 295 2.07 7.88 -10.03
N ASN A 296 2.31 6.83 -10.83
CA ASN A 296 1.42 5.68 -10.98
C ASN A 296 2.08 4.34 -10.60
N PRO A 297 2.61 4.23 -9.37
CA PRO A 297 3.42 3.09 -8.94
C PRO A 297 2.60 1.80 -8.78
N GLY A 298 1.27 1.90 -8.82
CA GLY A 298 0.33 0.80 -8.86
C GLY A 298 0.50 -0.07 -10.09
N PHE A 299 0.89 0.48 -11.24
CA PHE A 299 1.06 -0.31 -12.46
C PHE A 299 2.43 -0.99 -12.49
N ASN A 300 2.42 -2.32 -12.54
CA ASN A 300 3.60 -3.17 -12.49
C ASN A 300 4.25 -3.38 -13.86
N ARG A 301 3.59 -2.98 -14.95
CA ARG A 301 3.91 -3.35 -16.32
C ARG A 301 3.85 -2.12 -17.23
N TRP A 302 4.24 -2.34 -18.48
CA TRP A 302 4.27 -1.36 -19.55
C TRP A 302 2.90 -0.77 -19.92
N ALA A 303 1.80 -1.39 -19.54
CA ALA A 303 0.44 -0.87 -19.76
C ALA A 303 -0.41 -0.95 -18.49
N THR A 304 -1.53 -0.24 -18.48
CA THR A 304 -2.56 -0.34 -17.45
C THR A 304 -3.23 -1.72 -17.45
N ASP A 305 -3.98 -2.03 -16.38
CA ASP A 305 -4.75 -3.28 -16.27
C ASP A 305 -5.97 -3.23 -17.19
N PRO A 306 -6.26 -4.26 -18.02
CA PRO A 306 -7.45 -4.33 -18.87
C PRO A 306 -8.78 -4.19 -18.12
N GLU A 307 -8.81 -4.60 -16.85
CA GLU A 307 -9.99 -4.56 -15.98
C GLU A 307 -9.96 -3.36 -15.00
N GLY A 308 -9.11 -2.38 -15.30
CA GLY A 308 -8.87 -1.19 -14.51
C GLY A 308 -8.04 -1.39 -13.23
N PRO A 309 -7.68 -0.28 -12.56
CA PRO A 309 -8.18 1.08 -12.83
C PRO A 309 -7.66 1.68 -14.14
N HIS A 310 -8.53 2.42 -14.83
CA HIS A 310 -8.24 3.19 -16.05
C HIS A 310 -8.08 4.67 -15.72
N ILE A 311 -7.35 4.95 -14.64
CA ILE A 311 -7.08 6.29 -14.12
C ILE A 311 -5.57 6.40 -13.99
N LEU A 312 -5.02 7.51 -14.47
CA LEU A 312 -3.62 7.86 -14.31
C LEU A 312 -3.49 9.22 -13.62
N LEU A 313 -2.50 9.31 -12.73
CA LEU A 313 -2.02 10.54 -12.12
C LEU A 313 -0.96 11.16 -13.02
N VAL A 314 -1.18 12.40 -13.43
CA VAL A 314 -0.21 13.19 -14.20
C VAL A 314 -0.04 14.55 -13.55
N PRO A 315 1.07 15.28 -13.79
CA PRO A 315 1.21 16.65 -13.30
C PRO A 315 -0.02 17.48 -13.65
N ALA A 316 -0.54 18.26 -12.69
CA ALA A 316 -1.85 18.89 -12.80
C ALA A 316 -1.98 19.75 -14.06
N GLU A 317 -0.90 20.41 -14.46
CA GLU A 317 -0.79 21.25 -15.66
C GLU A 317 -0.87 20.47 -16.98
N LYS A 318 -0.62 19.15 -16.97
CA LYS A 318 -0.67 18.27 -18.16
C LYS A 318 -2.00 17.55 -18.32
N ALA A 319 -2.88 17.57 -17.30
CA ALA A 319 -4.06 16.73 -17.29
C ALA A 319 -5.07 17.10 -18.39
N VAL A 320 -5.32 18.40 -18.60
CA VAL A 320 -6.29 18.88 -19.61
C VAL A 320 -5.84 18.52 -21.02
N SER A 321 -4.58 18.76 -21.37
CA SER A 321 -4.05 18.44 -22.69
C SER A 321 -3.99 16.93 -22.94
N LEU A 322 -3.59 16.14 -21.93
CA LEU A 322 -3.59 14.69 -22.04
C LEU A 322 -5.00 14.14 -22.23
N GLN A 323 -6.00 14.60 -21.47
CA GLN A 323 -7.37 14.15 -21.62
C GLN A 323 -7.88 14.40 -23.05
N ALA A 324 -7.63 15.59 -23.61
CA ALA A 324 -8.01 15.89 -24.99
C ALA A 324 -7.33 14.96 -26.01
N SER A 325 -6.04 14.66 -25.83
CA SER A 325 -5.30 13.71 -26.67
C SER A 325 -5.86 12.29 -26.57
N LEU A 326 -6.22 11.83 -25.36
CA LEU A 326 -6.80 10.50 -25.14
C LEU A 326 -8.20 10.38 -25.73
N ASP A 327 -9.02 11.42 -25.65
CA ASP A 327 -10.36 11.45 -26.22
C ASP A 327 -10.31 11.37 -27.77
N ALA A 328 -9.28 11.97 -28.38
CA ALA A 328 -9.03 11.88 -29.81
C ALA A 328 -8.41 10.54 -30.25
N MET A 329 -7.82 9.76 -29.33
CA MET A 329 -7.10 8.52 -29.63
C MET A 329 -8.05 7.31 -29.74
N PRO A 330 -8.12 6.63 -30.90
CA PRO A 330 -8.90 5.42 -31.07
C PRO A 330 -8.48 4.30 -30.10
N ALA A 331 -9.45 3.53 -29.59
CA ALA A 331 -9.21 2.49 -28.58
C ALA A 331 -8.26 1.37 -29.05
N ASP A 332 -8.26 1.07 -30.35
CA ASP A 332 -7.38 0.07 -30.98
C ASP A 332 -5.92 0.52 -31.10
N GLN A 333 -5.65 1.82 -30.96
CA GLN A 333 -4.29 2.37 -30.96
C GLN A 333 -3.67 2.46 -29.56
N ARG A 334 -4.47 2.30 -28.49
CA ARG A 334 -4.03 2.46 -27.09
C ARG A 334 -3.08 1.35 -26.61
N VAL A 335 -3.19 0.15 -27.18
CA VAL A 335 -2.33 -1.00 -26.86
C VAL A 335 -1.99 -1.75 -28.14
N SER A 336 -0.70 -2.05 -28.34
CA SER A 336 -0.27 -2.87 -29.47
C SER A 336 -0.52 -4.35 -29.21
N TRP A 337 -1.34 -4.95 -30.08
CA TRP A 337 -1.67 -6.37 -30.05
C TRP A 337 -0.96 -7.11 -31.19
N HIS A 338 -0.10 -8.05 -30.82
CA HIS A 338 0.53 -8.96 -31.77
C HIS A 338 -0.37 -10.16 -32.03
N ARG A 339 -0.72 -10.40 -33.30
CA ARG A 339 -1.45 -11.60 -33.73
C ARG A 339 -0.49 -12.79 -33.85
N TYR A 340 -0.59 -13.73 -32.92
CA TYR A 340 0.17 -14.97 -32.90
C TYR A 340 -0.67 -16.17 -33.33
N THR A 341 -0.18 -16.97 -34.28
CA THR A 341 -0.81 -18.24 -34.66
C THR A 341 -0.24 -19.40 -33.84
N VAL A 342 -1.10 -20.07 -33.08
CA VAL A 342 -0.76 -21.19 -32.19
C VAL A 342 -0.14 -22.33 -33.00
N LYS A 343 1.05 -22.79 -32.59
CA LYS A 343 1.78 -23.90 -33.19
C LYS A 343 1.54 -25.19 -32.40
N ARG A 344 1.80 -26.34 -33.04
CA ARG A 344 1.73 -27.65 -32.36
C ARG A 344 2.74 -27.67 -31.20
N GLY A 345 2.28 -28.01 -30.00
CA GLY A 345 3.09 -28.01 -28.77
C GLY A 345 3.04 -26.71 -27.97
N ASP A 346 2.39 -25.66 -28.48
CA ASP A 346 2.17 -24.46 -27.69
C ASP A 346 1.16 -24.70 -26.56
N THR A 347 1.41 -24.03 -25.45
CA THR A 347 0.47 -23.84 -24.34
C THR A 347 0.34 -22.34 -24.10
N LEU A 348 -0.72 -21.89 -23.42
CA LEU A 348 -0.80 -20.49 -22.99
C LEU A 348 0.43 -20.07 -22.19
N SER A 349 0.98 -20.96 -21.37
CA SER A 349 2.17 -20.70 -20.56
C SER A 349 3.43 -20.49 -21.40
N THR A 350 3.63 -21.29 -22.45
CA THR A 350 4.80 -21.13 -23.34
C THR A 350 4.68 -19.88 -24.21
N ILE A 351 3.47 -19.56 -24.67
CA ILE A 351 3.19 -18.32 -25.42
C ILE A 351 3.39 -17.11 -24.51
N ALA A 352 2.79 -17.09 -23.31
CA ALA A 352 2.97 -16.02 -22.33
C ALA A 352 4.44 -15.74 -22.04
N ARG A 353 5.24 -16.80 -21.82
CA ARG A 353 6.68 -16.66 -21.60
C ARG A 353 7.40 -16.06 -22.81
N ARG A 354 7.09 -16.52 -24.03
CA ARG A 354 7.70 -16.02 -25.27
C ARG A 354 7.43 -14.53 -25.48
N PHE A 355 6.22 -14.09 -25.16
CA PHE A 355 5.78 -12.71 -25.38
C PHE A 355 5.92 -11.81 -24.13
N HIS A 356 6.61 -12.28 -23.08
CA HIS A 356 6.76 -11.55 -21.82
C HIS A 356 5.42 -11.10 -21.20
N SER A 357 4.38 -11.92 -21.38
CA SER A 357 3.01 -11.70 -20.92
C SER A 357 2.62 -12.71 -19.84
N SER A 358 1.34 -12.78 -19.46
CA SER A 358 0.80 -13.81 -18.56
C SER A 358 -0.29 -14.62 -19.26
N THR A 359 -0.54 -15.84 -18.76
CA THR A 359 -1.65 -16.66 -19.25
C THR A 359 -2.99 -15.97 -19.08
N ASP A 360 -3.16 -15.23 -17.99
CA ASP A 360 -4.40 -14.51 -17.68
C ASP A 360 -4.61 -13.33 -18.64
N VAL A 361 -3.54 -12.59 -18.96
CA VAL A 361 -3.57 -11.52 -19.94
C VAL A 361 -3.98 -12.03 -21.32
N ILE A 362 -3.32 -13.09 -21.80
CA ILE A 362 -3.65 -13.68 -23.10
C ILE A 362 -5.09 -14.18 -23.10
N ARG A 363 -5.55 -14.78 -21.99
CA ARG A 363 -6.95 -15.23 -21.89
C ARG A 363 -7.93 -14.07 -21.94
N GLN A 364 -7.69 -12.99 -21.21
CA GLN A 364 -8.53 -11.80 -21.18
C GLN A 364 -8.63 -11.19 -22.58
N GLY A 365 -7.49 -10.90 -23.22
CA GLY A 365 -7.45 -10.32 -24.56
C GLY A 365 -8.10 -11.17 -25.65
N ASN A 366 -8.16 -12.50 -25.45
CA ASN A 366 -8.76 -13.45 -26.41
C ASN A 366 -10.10 -14.03 -25.97
N ARG A 367 -10.67 -13.58 -24.84
CA ARG A 367 -11.92 -14.09 -24.25
C ARG A 367 -11.91 -15.62 -24.03
N ILE A 368 -10.76 -16.18 -23.65
CA ILE A 368 -10.57 -17.63 -23.45
C ILE A 368 -10.93 -18.01 -22.00
N LYS A 369 -11.91 -18.91 -21.87
CA LYS A 369 -12.26 -19.57 -20.60
C LYS A 369 -11.38 -20.82 -20.42
N GLY A 370 -10.50 -20.81 -19.41
CA GLY A 370 -9.56 -21.91 -19.14
C GLY A 370 -8.27 -21.84 -19.98
N ASN A 371 -7.61 -22.98 -20.18
CA ASN A 371 -6.26 -23.03 -20.77
C ASN A 371 -6.18 -23.67 -22.16
N MET A 372 -7.31 -24.05 -22.73
CA MET A 372 -7.35 -24.78 -24.00
C MET A 372 -7.15 -23.84 -25.19
N ILE A 373 -6.14 -24.13 -26.00
CA ILE A 373 -5.85 -23.48 -27.28
C ILE A 373 -5.65 -24.56 -28.35
N ARG A 374 -5.97 -24.23 -29.61
CA ARG A 374 -5.84 -25.18 -30.73
C ARG A 374 -4.74 -24.71 -31.70
N ALA A 375 -3.95 -25.64 -32.22
CA ALA A 375 -3.00 -25.31 -33.29
C ALA A 375 -3.75 -24.70 -34.48
N GLY A 376 -3.18 -23.64 -35.06
CA GLY A 376 -3.82 -22.81 -36.10
C GLY A 376 -4.73 -21.71 -35.58
N GLN A 377 -5.08 -21.68 -34.29
CA GLN A 377 -5.85 -20.60 -33.69
C GLN A 377 -5.01 -19.30 -33.66
N ALA A 378 -5.62 -18.18 -34.06
CA ALA A 378 -5.01 -16.87 -33.88
C ALA A 378 -5.30 -16.35 -32.45
N LEU A 379 -4.26 -15.83 -31.78
CA LEU A 379 -4.32 -15.18 -30.48
C LEU A 379 -3.77 -13.76 -30.59
N LEU A 380 -4.43 -12.81 -29.95
CA LEU A 380 -3.93 -11.46 -29.70
C LEU A 380 -3.11 -11.47 -28.43
N VAL A 381 -1.83 -11.14 -28.53
CA VAL A 381 -0.93 -11.08 -27.38
C VAL A 381 -0.44 -9.64 -27.25
N PRO A 382 -0.65 -8.97 -26.11
CA PRO A 382 -0.26 -7.58 -25.97
C PRO A 382 1.26 -7.49 -25.84
N GLN A 383 1.87 -6.52 -26.53
CA GLN A 383 3.31 -6.26 -26.46
C GLN A 383 3.58 -4.77 -26.25
N PRO A 384 4.64 -4.41 -25.51
CA PRO A 384 5.07 -3.01 -25.41
C PRO A 384 5.38 -2.43 -26.78
N THR A 385 4.97 -1.20 -27.05
CA THR A 385 5.28 -0.50 -28.31
C THR A 385 6.73 -0.02 -28.37
N ARG A 386 7.27 0.37 -27.22
CA ARG A 386 8.65 0.86 -27.07
C ARG A 386 9.66 -0.19 -26.58
N PRO A 387 10.97 0.04 -26.77
CA PRO A 387 12.02 -0.80 -26.21
C PRO A 387 11.90 -0.87 -24.69
N ALA A 388 12.32 -2.00 -24.12
CA ALA A 388 12.08 -2.22 -22.70
C ALA A 388 12.97 -1.39 -21.75
N THR A 389 13.85 -0.52 -22.28
CA THR A 389 14.54 0.55 -21.55
C THR A 389 13.61 1.71 -21.19
N GLU A 390 12.56 1.96 -21.96
CA GLU A 390 11.57 3.02 -21.71
C GLU A 390 10.67 2.73 -20.51
N TYR A 391 10.66 1.49 -20.00
CA TYR A 391 9.84 1.07 -18.85
C TYR A 391 10.72 0.71 -17.65
N ALA A 392 11.72 1.55 -17.33
CA ALA A 392 12.73 1.24 -16.31
C ALA A 392 12.13 1.01 -14.92
N LEU A 393 11.02 1.67 -14.59
CA LEU A 393 10.30 1.49 -13.32
C LEU A 393 9.21 0.40 -13.32
N SER A 394 9.04 -0.35 -14.42
CA SER A 394 8.22 -1.56 -14.39
C SER A 394 8.76 -2.59 -13.38
N GLU A 395 7.90 -3.46 -12.85
CA GLU A 395 8.26 -4.42 -11.80
C GLU A 395 9.44 -5.32 -12.23
N THR A 396 9.39 -5.85 -13.46
CA THR A 396 10.45 -6.72 -13.97
C THR A 396 11.79 -5.96 -14.09
N ARG A 397 11.77 -4.71 -14.54
CA ARG A 397 13.00 -3.90 -14.69
C ARG A 397 13.58 -3.50 -13.34
N ARG A 398 12.74 -3.09 -12.38
CA ARG A 398 13.17 -2.83 -10.99
C ARG A 398 13.79 -4.07 -10.35
N LYS A 399 13.19 -5.25 -10.56
CA LYS A 399 13.73 -6.55 -10.11
C LYS A 399 15.09 -6.85 -10.70
N GLN A 400 15.23 -6.64 -12.01
CA GLN A 400 16.49 -6.87 -12.71
C GLN A 400 17.58 -5.88 -12.29
N ALA A 401 17.28 -4.59 -12.18
CA ALA A 401 18.27 -3.56 -11.81
C ALA A 401 18.84 -3.78 -10.40
N GLN A 402 18.00 -4.11 -9.42
CA GLN A 402 18.49 -4.43 -8.08
C GLN A 402 19.33 -5.71 -8.08
N ARG A 403 18.91 -6.73 -8.82
CA ARG A 403 19.66 -7.97 -8.96
C ARG A 403 21.05 -7.70 -9.55
N GLN A 404 21.13 -6.94 -10.64
CA GLN A 404 22.40 -6.54 -11.26
C GLN A 404 23.30 -5.77 -10.27
N ARG A 405 22.73 -4.85 -9.49
CA ARG A 405 23.48 -4.13 -8.43
C ARG A 405 24.06 -5.09 -7.39
N LEU A 406 23.27 -6.05 -6.92
CA LEU A 406 23.73 -7.06 -5.96
C LEU A 406 24.84 -7.93 -6.55
N GLU A 407 24.71 -8.35 -7.81
CA GLU A 407 25.69 -9.15 -8.55
C GLU A 407 27.01 -8.41 -8.83
N GLN A 408 26.97 -7.09 -8.94
CA GLN A 408 28.18 -6.25 -9.08
C GLN A 408 28.92 -6.11 -7.75
N THR A 409 28.19 -6.07 -6.64
CA THR A 409 28.78 -5.91 -5.29
C THR A 409 29.24 -7.21 -4.65
N SER A 410 29.00 -8.36 -5.29
CA SER A 410 29.24 -9.69 -4.68
C SER A 410 30.19 -10.52 -5.52
N THR A 411 31.23 -11.06 -4.88
CA THR A 411 32.24 -11.93 -5.52
C THR A 411 31.73 -13.36 -5.71
N ASP A 412 31.03 -13.90 -4.72
CA ASP A 412 30.50 -15.26 -4.74
C ASP A 412 29.00 -15.24 -5.08
N LYS A 413 28.67 -15.66 -6.30
CA LYS A 413 27.28 -15.71 -6.79
C LYS A 413 26.98 -17.01 -7.50
N LEU A 414 25.83 -17.59 -7.17
CA LEU A 414 25.27 -18.78 -7.79
C LEU A 414 23.82 -18.51 -8.22
N TYR A 415 23.40 -19.28 -9.21
CA TYR A 415 22.01 -19.30 -9.65
C TYR A 415 21.41 -20.67 -9.39
N HIS A 416 20.28 -20.68 -8.71
CA HIS A 416 19.54 -21.89 -8.42
C HIS A 416 18.21 -21.89 -9.17
N ALA A 417 18.03 -22.83 -10.10
CA ALA A 417 16.73 -23.06 -10.72
C ALA A 417 15.87 -23.89 -9.76
N VAL A 418 14.75 -23.30 -9.31
CA VAL A 418 13.80 -23.92 -8.39
C VAL A 418 13.23 -25.18 -9.02
N ASN A 419 13.42 -26.31 -8.36
CA ASN A 419 12.84 -27.59 -8.72
C ASN A 419 11.45 -27.75 -8.11
N GLN A 420 10.70 -28.75 -8.59
CA GLN A 420 9.38 -29.07 -8.08
C GLN A 420 9.42 -29.34 -6.57
N GLY A 421 8.59 -28.62 -5.81
CA GLY A 421 8.44 -28.79 -4.36
C GLY A 421 9.47 -28.04 -3.50
N GLU A 422 10.42 -27.32 -4.08
CA GLU A 422 11.39 -26.54 -3.31
C GLU A 422 10.80 -25.25 -2.71
N SER A 423 11.38 -24.84 -1.59
CA SER A 423 11.00 -23.66 -0.83
C SER A 423 12.22 -22.79 -0.57
N PHE A 424 12.02 -21.56 -0.10
CA PHE A 424 13.14 -20.75 0.36
C PHE A 424 13.92 -21.45 1.46
N TRP A 425 13.27 -22.23 2.33
CA TRP A 425 13.93 -22.97 3.39
C TRP A 425 14.82 -24.09 2.85
N SER A 426 14.29 -24.93 1.96
CA SER A 426 15.06 -26.07 1.44
C SER A 426 16.28 -25.59 0.64
N ILE A 427 16.11 -24.52 -0.13
CA ILE A 427 17.18 -23.89 -0.91
C ILE A 427 18.18 -23.18 0.02
N SER A 428 17.71 -22.42 1.02
CA SER A 428 18.62 -21.72 1.93
C SER A 428 19.49 -22.70 2.71
N ARG A 429 18.92 -23.84 3.12
CA ARG A 429 19.65 -24.93 3.78
C ARG A 429 20.69 -25.56 2.86
N ARG A 430 20.34 -25.82 1.59
CA ARG A 430 21.26 -26.36 0.59
C ARG A 430 22.50 -25.50 0.42
N TYR A 431 22.35 -24.17 0.44
CA TYR A 431 23.45 -23.24 0.21
C TYR A 431 24.04 -22.64 1.49
N GLY A 432 23.58 -23.06 2.67
CA GLY A 432 24.08 -22.54 3.95
C GLY A 432 23.79 -21.05 4.18
N VAL A 433 22.75 -20.49 3.55
CA VAL A 433 22.35 -19.08 3.68
C VAL A 433 21.07 -18.95 4.50
N SER A 434 20.75 -17.74 4.98
CA SER A 434 19.46 -17.50 5.65
C SER A 434 18.32 -17.37 4.63
N VAL A 435 17.13 -17.83 5.02
CA VAL A 435 15.89 -17.66 4.23
C VAL A 435 15.67 -16.19 3.92
N ARG A 436 15.88 -15.30 4.90
CA ARG A 436 15.73 -13.84 4.72
C ARG A 436 16.70 -13.29 3.69
N SER A 437 17.99 -13.66 3.77
CA SER A 437 18.98 -13.21 2.80
C SER A 437 18.63 -13.69 1.40
N LEU A 438 18.31 -14.98 1.26
CA LEU A 438 17.90 -15.57 -0.01
C LEU A 438 16.66 -14.87 -0.59
N ALA A 439 15.63 -14.64 0.21
CA ALA A 439 14.43 -13.93 -0.23
C ALA A 439 14.74 -12.48 -0.63
N ARG A 440 15.52 -11.76 0.20
CA ARG A 440 15.93 -10.37 -0.04
C ARG A 440 16.73 -10.20 -1.34
N TRP A 441 17.68 -11.07 -1.62
CA TRP A 441 18.46 -11.01 -2.88
C TRP A 441 17.59 -11.20 -4.12
N ASN A 442 16.42 -11.82 -3.94
CA ASN A 442 15.47 -12.11 -4.99
C ASN A 442 14.24 -11.19 -4.99
N GLN A 443 14.26 -10.08 -4.22
CA GLN A 443 13.13 -9.17 -4.02
C GLN A 443 11.83 -9.90 -3.68
N MET A 444 11.93 -10.88 -2.79
CA MET A 444 10.82 -11.67 -2.31
C MET A 444 10.80 -11.64 -0.79
N ALA A 445 9.64 -11.91 -0.23
CA ALA A 445 9.49 -12.20 1.17
C ALA A 445 9.72 -13.70 1.41
N PRO A 446 10.19 -14.09 2.62
CA PRO A 446 10.31 -15.50 3.02
C PRO A 446 9.07 -16.37 2.76
N GLY A 447 7.87 -15.77 2.85
CA GLY A 447 6.59 -16.46 2.60
C GLY A 447 6.06 -16.34 1.18
N ASP A 448 6.81 -15.77 0.24
CA ASP A 448 6.43 -15.78 -1.19
C ASP A 448 6.57 -17.20 -1.76
N THR A 449 5.62 -17.58 -2.63
CA THR A 449 5.63 -18.89 -3.28
C THR A 449 6.67 -18.91 -4.40
N LEU A 450 7.52 -19.93 -4.40
CA LEU A 450 8.45 -20.19 -5.50
C LEU A 450 7.77 -20.96 -6.62
N ARG A 451 8.10 -20.63 -7.87
CA ARG A 451 7.60 -21.34 -9.06
C ARG A 451 8.68 -22.26 -9.60
N GLU A 452 8.29 -23.44 -10.07
CA GLU A 452 9.21 -24.35 -10.77
C GLU A 452 9.87 -23.65 -11.97
N GLY A 453 11.18 -23.84 -12.11
CA GLY A 453 12.03 -23.20 -13.12
C GLY A 453 12.39 -21.74 -12.83
N GLN A 454 11.88 -21.14 -11.74
CA GLN A 454 12.29 -19.81 -11.31
C GLN A 454 13.77 -19.81 -10.90
N THR A 455 14.58 -18.87 -11.40
CA THR A 455 15.99 -18.78 -11.04
C THR A 455 16.22 -17.82 -9.87
N LEU A 456 16.71 -18.34 -8.74
CA LEU A 456 17.08 -17.55 -7.57
C LEU A 456 18.58 -17.22 -7.58
N LEU A 457 18.93 -15.98 -7.26
CA LEU A 457 20.28 -15.55 -6.96
C LEU A 457 20.63 -15.99 -5.52
N VAL A 458 21.77 -16.64 -5.37
CA VAL A 458 22.33 -17.04 -4.07
C VAL A 458 23.71 -16.39 -3.97
N LEU A 459 23.93 -15.59 -2.93
CA LEU A 459 25.19 -14.89 -2.69
C LEU A 459 25.95 -15.50 -1.51
N GLY A 460 27.28 -15.42 -1.53
CA GLY A 460 28.12 -15.88 -0.43
C GLY A 460 28.20 -17.42 -0.28
N ALA A 461 27.79 -18.14 -1.32
CA ALA A 461 27.94 -19.59 -1.43
C ALA A 461 28.68 -19.91 -2.72
N SER A 462 29.70 -20.78 -2.64
CA SER A 462 30.48 -21.24 -3.80
C SER A 462 30.00 -22.59 -4.35
N GLU A 463 29.40 -23.44 -3.51
CA GLU A 463 28.81 -24.74 -3.91
C GLU A 463 27.64 -25.13 -2.98
N PRO A 464 26.73 -26.04 -3.39
CA PRO A 464 25.78 -26.69 -2.51
C PRO A 464 26.51 -27.44 -1.39
N VAL A 465 26.08 -27.24 -0.15
CA VAL A 465 26.71 -27.89 0.98
C VAL A 465 26.13 -29.30 1.15
N THR A 466 27.00 -30.31 1.12
CA THR A 466 26.65 -31.73 1.36
C THR A 466 26.99 -32.11 2.81
N GLY A 467 25.99 -32.27 3.68
CA GLY A 467 26.16 -32.77 5.06
C GLY A 467 25.25 -32.09 6.10
N ASN A 468 25.28 -32.55 7.35
CA ASN A 468 24.63 -31.87 8.48
C ASN A 468 25.44 -30.62 8.86
N ILE A 469 25.00 -29.46 8.37
CA ILE A 469 25.74 -28.20 8.47
C ILE A 469 25.54 -27.57 9.87
N LYS A 470 26.63 -27.39 10.61
CA LYS A 470 26.79 -26.24 11.51
C LYS A 470 27.15 -25.05 10.63
N LEU A 471 26.23 -24.08 10.51
CA LEU A 471 26.39 -22.90 9.66
C LEU A 471 27.65 -22.10 10.08
N PRO A 472 28.50 -21.64 9.14
CA PRO A 472 29.73 -20.92 9.48
C PRO A 472 29.48 -19.58 10.17
N ASP A 473 30.38 -19.23 11.10
CA ASP A 473 30.31 -18.12 12.06
C ASP A 473 30.88 -16.79 11.51
N THR A 474 30.73 -16.54 10.21
CA THR A 474 31.27 -15.32 9.59
C THR A 474 30.20 -14.25 9.44
N GLN A 475 30.10 -13.35 10.44
CA GLN A 475 29.62 -11.94 10.42
C GLN A 475 28.30 -11.57 9.69
N ALA A 476 27.63 -12.48 9.01
CA ALA A 476 26.25 -12.41 8.56
C ALA A 476 25.42 -13.19 9.58
N ARG A 477 24.73 -12.48 10.47
CA ARG A 477 23.85 -13.01 11.54
C ARG A 477 23.33 -14.40 11.17
N SER A 478 23.80 -15.43 11.88
CA SER A 478 23.37 -16.82 11.70
C SER A 478 21.84 -16.87 11.64
N PRO A 479 21.22 -17.62 10.72
CA PRO A 479 19.77 -17.76 10.72
C PRO A 479 19.38 -18.39 12.06
N GLN A 480 18.73 -17.61 12.92
CA GLN A 480 18.25 -18.09 14.21
C GLN A 480 17.01 -18.95 13.95
N VAL A 481 17.20 -20.14 13.39
CA VAL A 481 16.10 -21.07 13.14
C VAL A 481 15.68 -21.67 14.48
N LYS A 482 14.51 -21.31 15.02
CA LYS A 482 13.91 -22.06 16.15
C LYS A 482 13.17 -23.24 15.61
N LYS A 483 13.33 -24.33 16.35
CA LYS A 483 12.29 -25.34 16.46
C LYS A 483 11.10 -24.76 17.25
N VAL A 484 9.93 -24.67 16.61
CA VAL A 484 8.66 -24.26 17.22
C VAL A 484 7.70 -25.45 17.19
N GLY A 485 7.13 -25.79 18.35
CA GLY A 485 6.00 -26.70 18.43
C GLY A 485 4.70 -25.96 18.16
N TYR A 486 3.94 -26.39 17.16
CA TYR A 486 2.61 -25.88 16.83
C TYR A 486 1.55 -26.94 17.07
N ARG A 487 0.44 -26.59 17.73
CA ARG A 487 -0.73 -27.46 17.83
C ARG A 487 -1.78 -27.03 16.81
N ILE A 488 -2.16 -27.95 15.94
CA ILE A 488 -3.16 -27.74 14.90
C ILE A 488 -4.49 -27.32 15.55
N ARG A 489 -5.10 -26.26 15.05
CA ARG A 489 -6.40 -25.75 15.51
C ARG A 489 -7.51 -26.25 14.61
N LYS A 490 -8.75 -26.25 15.13
CA LYS A 490 -9.93 -26.58 14.32
C LYS A 490 -10.02 -25.62 13.13
N GLY A 491 -10.00 -26.16 11.91
CA GLY A 491 -10.02 -25.39 10.66
C GLY A 491 -8.65 -25.05 10.06
N ASP A 492 -7.54 -25.43 10.70
CA ASP A 492 -6.23 -25.32 10.07
C ASP A 492 -6.04 -26.36 8.95
N SER A 493 -5.36 -25.95 7.90
CA SER A 493 -4.78 -26.83 6.87
C SER A 493 -3.25 -26.69 6.85
N LEU A 494 -2.54 -27.65 6.25
CA LEU A 494 -1.09 -27.51 6.03
C LEU A 494 -0.77 -26.22 5.26
N SER A 495 -1.61 -25.80 4.31
CA SER A 495 -1.43 -24.56 3.56
C SER A 495 -1.55 -23.31 4.44
N VAL A 496 -2.52 -23.26 5.35
CA VAL A 496 -2.70 -22.14 6.30
C VAL A 496 -1.55 -22.09 7.29
N ILE A 497 -1.09 -23.24 7.79
CA ILE A 497 0.04 -23.33 8.71
C ILE A 497 1.34 -22.91 8.00
N ALA A 498 1.61 -23.47 6.82
CA ALA A 498 2.73 -23.12 5.95
C ALA A 498 2.81 -21.60 5.71
N SER A 499 1.70 -21.01 5.27
CA SER A 499 1.61 -19.57 5.06
C SER A 499 1.81 -18.76 6.34
N ARG A 500 1.34 -19.24 7.50
CA ARG A 500 1.48 -18.53 8.78
C ARG A 500 2.92 -18.52 9.27
N PHE A 501 3.64 -19.61 9.07
CA PHE A 501 5.00 -19.78 9.60
C PHE A 501 6.08 -19.48 8.55
N GLY A 502 5.70 -19.15 7.31
CA GLY A 502 6.64 -18.79 6.23
C GLY A 502 7.45 -19.97 5.74
N VAL A 503 6.84 -21.16 5.67
CA VAL A 503 7.48 -22.43 5.30
C VAL A 503 6.63 -23.11 4.22
N SER A 504 7.17 -24.07 3.47
CA SER A 504 6.34 -24.81 2.49
C SER A 504 5.59 -25.96 3.15
N ILE A 505 4.54 -26.44 2.48
CA ILE A 505 3.86 -27.68 2.88
C ILE A 505 4.87 -28.84 2.86
N GLY A 506 5.74 -28.91 1.84
CA GLY A 506 6.79 -29.93 1.73
C GLY A 506 7.70 -29.96 2.96
N ASP A 507 8.12 -28.78 3.43
CA ASP A 507 8.96 -28.69 4.64
C ASP A 507 8.21 -29.19 5.89
N ILE A 508 6.94 -28.81 6.06
CA ILE A 508 6.13 -29.30 7.19
C ILE A 508 6.00 -30.83 7.12
N LEU A 509 5.76 -31.37 5.93
CA LEU A 509 5.67 -32.81 5.71
C LEU A 509 6.99 -33.49 6.05
N GLU A 510 8.12 -32.97 5.58
CA GLU A 510 9.46 -33.49 5.86
C GLU A 510 9.77 -33.49 7.37
N TRP A 511 9.61 -32.35 8.04
CA TRP A 511 9.95 -32.20 9.46
C TRP A 511 9.12 -33.06 10.40
N ASN A 512 7.89 -33.37 9.98
CA ASN A 512 6.94 -34.14 10.77
C ASN A 512 6.77 -35.56 10.25
N GLN A 513 7.55 -35.96 9.24
CA GLN A 513 7.48 -37.29 8.61
C GLN A 513 6.05 -37.64 8.17
N LEU A 514 5.31 -36.64 7.68
CA LEU A 514 3.95 -36.78 7.20
C LEU A 514 3.96 -37.03 5.69
N LYS A 515 3.01 -37.84 5.22
CA LYS A 515 2.71 -37.99 3.79
C LYS A 515 1.73 -36.91 3.33
N ALA A 516 1.71 -36.60 2.03
CA ALA A 516 0.85 -35.55 1.47
C ALA A 516 -0.66 -35.78 1.71
N ASP A 517 -1.07 -37.04 1.86
CA ASP A 517 -2.44 -37.49 2.16
C ASP A 517 -2.72 -37.65 3.67
N SER A 518 -1.77 -37.27 4.55
CA SER A 518 -1.94 -37.42 5.99
C SER A 518 -3.07 -36.54 6.50
N LEU A 519 -4.09 -37.16 7.13
CA LEU A 519 -5.21 -36.45 7.72
C LEU A 519 -4.78 -35.68 8.98
N LEU A 520 -4.86 -34.35 8.93
CA LEU A 520 -4.57 -33.48 10.06
C LEU A 520 -5.71 -33.51 11.09
N ARG A 521 -5.36 -33.66 12.37
CA ARG A 521 -6.33 -33.61 13.49
C ARG A 521 -6.15 -32.37 14.35
N PRO A 522 -7.23 -31.67 14.74
CA PRO A 522 -7.14 -30.62 15.75
C PRO A 522 -6.47 -31.16 17.03
N GLY A 523 -5.50 -30.41 17.56
CA GLY A 523 -4.68 -30.76 18.71
C GLY A 523 -3.38 -31.50 18.38
N GLN A 524 -3.23 -32.02 17.15
CA GLN A 524 -2.02 -32.70 16.70
C GLN A 524 -0.80 -31.76 16.79
N PRO A 525 0.33 -32.21 17.37
CA PRO A 525 1.55 -31.42 17.38
C PRO A 525 2.26 -31.47 16.02
N LEU A 526 2.78 -30.34 15.59
CA LEU A 526 3.70 -30.19 14.48
C LEU A 526 4.98 -29.51 14.98
N THR A 527 6.11 -30.04 14.56
CA THR A 527 7.41 -29.41 14.62
C THR A 527 7.57 -28.51 13.40
N LEU A 528 7.85 -27.24 13.63
CA LEU A 528 8.13 -26.26 12.60
C LEU A 528 9.52 -25.67 12.83
N TYR A 529 10.27 -25.42 11.76
CA TYR A 529 11.53 -24.69 11.82
C TYR A 529 11.31 -23.31 11.22
N VAL A 530 11.35 -22.28 12.07
CA VAL A 530 11.07 -20.89 11.67
C VAL A 530 12.29 -20.03 11.94
N ASP A 531 12.62 -19.15 11.01
CA ASP A 531 13.74 -18.23 11.16
C ASP A 531 13.30 -17.04 12.05
N ILE A 532 13.83 -16.93 13.27
CA ILE A 532 13.40 -15.99 14.32
C ILE A 532 14.25 -14.72 14.43
N ALA A 533 15.00 -14.30 13.41
CA ALA A 533 15.69 -13.01 13.47
C ALA A 533 14.76 -11.76 13.62
N GLU A 534 13.51 -11.93 14.08
CA GLU A 534 12.54 -10.90 14.47
C GLU A 534 11.87 -11.16 15.85
N ALA A 535 12.46 -11.95 16.75
CA ALA A 535 12.06 -11.89 18.17
C ALA A 535 12.88 -10.87 19.00
N SER A 536 13.69 -10.03 18.33
CA SER A 536 14.65 -9.13 18.97
C SER A 536 14.59 -7.72 18.42
#